data_AF-A0A9E5FUM9-F1
#
_entry.id   AF-A0A9E5FUM9-F1
#
_cell.length_a   1.000
_cell.length_b   1.000
_cell.length_c   1.000
_cell.angle_alpha   90.00
_cell.angle_beta   90.00
_cell.angle_gamma   90.00
#
_symmetry.space_group_name_H-M   'P 1'
#
loop_
_entity.id
_entity.type
_entity.pdbx_description
1 polymer ?
#
loop_
_entity_poly.entity_id
_entity_poly.type
_entity_poly.pdbx_seq_one_letter_code
_entity_poly.pdbx_strand_id
1 'polypeptide(L)'
;MRDEGQLSLSMHYNPDDTVHQGLRSDRADRTRRQFKINFTDTTPAATWTFYGYVTQFSVQGGVDAVVEASVTIEIDGDITEA
;
A
#
# COMPACT_ATOMS: atom_id res chain seq x y z
N MET A 1 14.83 0.87 -17.30
CA MET A 1 14.25 0.66 -15.97
C MET A 1 13.12 -0.32 -16.13
N ARG A 2 13.08 -1.38 -15.33
CA ARG A 2 12.00 -2.37 -15.41
C ARG A 2 10.78 -1.77 -14.72
N ASP A 3 9.63 -1.90 -15.36
CA ASP A 3 8.36 -1.54 -14.75
C ASP A 3 7.95 -2.73 -13.88
N GLU A 4 8.10 -2.59 -12.57
CA GLU A 4 7.69 -3.61 -11.59
C GLU A 4 6.15 -3.59 -11.38
N GLY A 5 5.44 -2.66 -12.05
CA GLY A 5 3.99 -2.60 -12.10
C GLY A 5 3.36 -2.00 -10.85
N GLN A 6 2.20 -2.55 -10.49
CA GLN A 6 1.37 -2.06 -9.39
C GLN A 6 1.20 -3.10 -8.30
N LEU A 7 1.23 -2.64 -7.05
CA LEU A 7 0.79 -3.40 -5.88
C LEU A 7 -0.57 -2.88 -5.43
N SER A 8 -1.54 -3.78 -5.27
CA SER A 8 -2.82 -3.47 -4.64
C SER A 8 -2.95 -4.19 -3.31
N LEU A 9 -3.40 -3.47 -2.28
CA LEU A 9 -3.69 -4.01 -0.95
C LEU A 9 -5.08 -3.59 -0.50
N SER A 10 -5.73 -4.46 0.27
CA SER A 10 -7.00 -4.19 0.94
C SER A 10 -6.80 -4.23 2.46
N MET A 11 -7.48 -3.34 3.17
CA MET A 11 -7.31 -3.16 4.61
C MET A 11 -8.61 -2.70 5.27
N HIS A 12 -8.78 -3.00 6.55
CA HIS A 12 -9.84 -2.37 7.34
C HIS A 12 -9.61 -0.86 7.41
N TYR A 13 -10.65 -0.09 7.10
CA TYR A 13 -10.57 1.36 7.12
C TYR A 13 -10.94 1.90 8.49
N ASN A 14 -9.94 2.51 9.14
CA ASN A 14 -10.12 3.38 10.28
C ASN A 14 -9.88 4.84 9.86
N PRO A 15 -10.87 5.75 9.94
CA PRO A 15 -10.69 7.16 9.55
C PRO A 15 -9.79 7.94 10.53
N ASP A 16 -9.66 7.50 11.77
CA ASP A 16 -8.84 8.15 12.80
C ASP A 16 -7.39 7.67 12.79
N ASP A 17 -7.08 6.65 11.98
CA ASP A 17 -5.72 6.14 11.82
C ASP A 17 -4.88 7.10 10.97
N THR A 18 -3.78 7.58 11.55
CA THR A 18 -2.90 8.57 10.91
C THR A 18 -2.14 8.02 9.71
N VAL A 19 -1.90 6.71 9.63
CA VAL A 19 -1.29 6.05 8.47
C VAL A 19 -2.28 6.01 7.32
N HIS A 20 -3.56 5.71 7.59
CA HIS A 20 -4.60 5.70 6.55
C HIS A 20 -4.84 7.10 5.98
N GLN A 21 -4.85 8.12 6.86
CA GLN A 21 -4.86 9.52 6.44
C GLN A 21 -3.62 9.85 5.62
N GLY A 22 -2.44 9.37 6.05
CA GLY A 22 -1.18 9.51 5.34
C GLY A 22 -1.21 8.96 3.92
N LEU A 23 -1.78 7.77 3.70
CA LEU A 23 -1.93 7.20 2.35
C LEU A 23 -2.81 8.05 1.42
N ARG A 24 -3.84 8.71 1.98
CA ARG A 24 -4.70 9.64 1.21
C ARG A 24 -3.95 10.93 0.88
N SER A 25 -3.16 11.46 1.81
CA SER A 25 -2.29 12.61 1.58
C SER A 25 -1.20 12.28 0.55
N ASP A 26 -0.52 11.15 0.70
CA ASP A 26 0.52 10.70 -0.23
C ASP A 26 -0.03 10.55 -1.65
N ARG A 27 -1.28 10.09 -1.81
CA ARG A 27 -1.99 10.09 -3.10
C ARG A 27 -2.26 11.49 -3.64
N ALA A 28 -2.82 12.37 -2.80
CA ALA A 28 -3.20 13.73 -3.20
C ALA A 28 -1.98 14.56 -3.63
N ASP A 29 -0.91 14.45 -2.85
CA ASP A 29 0.33 15.22 -3.03
C ASP A 29 1.31 14.53 -3.98
N ARG A 30 1.00 13.29 -4.42
CA ARG A 30 1.90 12.43 -5.20
C ARG A 30 3.25 12.28 -4.51
N THR A 31 3.23 12.04 -3.21
CA THR A 31 4.44 11.87 -2.40
C THR A 31 5.05 10.50 -2.68
N ARG A 32 6.33 10.49 -3.05
CA ARG A 32 7.12 9.26 -3.18
C ARG A 32 7.41 8.69 -1.78
N ARG A 33 7.04 7.44 -1.54
CA ARG A 33 7.29 6.74 -0.26
C ARG A 33 8.05 5.45 -0.49
N GLN A 34 8.79 5.02 0.54
CA GLN A 34 9.32 3.67 0.63
C GLN A 34 8.29 2.79 1.33
N PHE A 35 7.99 1.65 0.73
CA PHE A 35 7.11 0.62 1.29
C PHE A 35 7.91 -0.64 1.57
N LYS A 36 7.43 -1.41 2.56
CA LYS A 36 7.99 -2.70 2.94
C LYS A 36 6.89 -3.72 3.15
N ILE A 37 7.04 -4.90 2.55
CA ILE A 37 6.20 -6.08 2.79
C ILE A 37 7.05 -7.09 3.56
N ASN A 38 6.52 -7.63 4.65
CA ASN A 38 7.11 -8.76 5.36
C ASN A 38 6.25 -9.99 5.09
N PHE A 39 6.84 -11.00 4.45
CA PHE A 39 6.20 -12.30 4.22
C PHE A 39 6.44 -13.18 5.45
N THR A 40 5.35 -13.57 6.11
CA THR A 40 5.40 -14.32 7.39
C THR A 40 5.23 -15.82 7.20
N ASP A 41 4.97 -16.27 5.98
CA ASP A 41 4.72 -17.67 5.60
C ASP A 41 5.95 -18.36 4.99
N THR A 42 7.09 -17.67 4.88
CA THR A 42 8.36 -18.23 4.41
C THR A 42 9.32 -18.52 5.57
N THR A 43 10.27 -19.44 5.36
CA THR A 43 11.35 -19.71 6.33
C THR A 43 12.70 -19.80 5.59
N PRO A 44 13.63 -18.84 5.78
CA PRO A 44 13.50 -17.64 6.62
C PRO A 44 12.42 -16.67 6.13
N ALA A 45 11.97 -15.76 7.00
CA ALA A 45 11.01 -14.72 6.63
C ALA A 45 11.61 -13.83 5.54
N ALA A 46 10.88 -13.63 4.46
CA ALA A 46 11.29 -12.80 3.34
C ALA A 46 10.69 -11.40 3.44
N THR A 47 11.39 -10.42 2.88
CA THR A 47 10.99 -9.02 2.88
C THR A 47 11.17 -8.41 1.51
N TRP A 48 10.19 -7.63 1.08
CA TRP A 48 10.29 -6.79 -0.12
C TRP A 48 10.30 -5.33 0.29
N THR A 49 11.23 -4.55 -0.25
CA THR A 49 11.30 -3.10 -0.05
C THR A 49 11.38 -2.39 -1.40
N PHE A 50 10.55 -1.38 -1.62
CA PHE A 50 10.50 -0.63 -2.88
C PHE A 50 10.02 0.81 -2.65
N TYR A 51 10.30 1.70 -3.59
CA TYR A 51 9.70 3.04 -3.63
C TYR A 51 8.46 3.03 -4.52
N GLY A 52 7.51 3.92 -4.26
CA GLY A 52 6.32 4.06 -5.09
C GLY A 52 5.45 5.25 -4.75
N TYR A 53 4.36 5.39 -5.50
CA TYR A 53 3.34 6.42 -5.36
C TYR A 53 1.98 5.78 -5.16
N VAL A 54 1.19 6.28 -4.20
CA VAL A 54 -0.21 5.86 -4.08
C VAL A 54 -1.00 6.49 -5.23
N THR A 55 -1.57 5.66 -6.11
CA THR A 55 -2.34 6.12 -7.29
C THR A 55 -3.84 6.04 -7.03
N GLN A 56 -4.28 5.07 -6.22
CA GLN A 56 -5.68 4.87 -5.86
C GLN A 56 -5.84 4.66 -4.36
N PHE A 57 -6.90 5.25 -3.81
CA PHE A 57 -7.41 4.99 -2.48
C PHE A 57 -8.93 5.08 -2.54
N SER A 58 -9.62 3.98 -2.32
CA SER A 58 -11.10 3.89 -2.33
C SER A 58 -11.59 3.27 -1.04
N VAL A 59 -12.61 3.87 -0.44
CA VAL A 59 -13.29 3.33 0.75
C VAL A 59 -14.63 2.75 0.31
N GLN A 60 -14.90 1.52 0.73
CA GLN A 60 -16.13 0.80 0.44
C GLN A 60 -16.71 0.20 1.72
N GLY A 61 -18.02 0.15 1.82
CA GLY A 61 -18.72 -0.37 2.99
C GLY A 61 -20.20 -0.60 2.71
N GLY A 62 -20.83 -1.41 3.54
CA GLY A 62 -22.26 -1.68 3.53
C GLY A 62 -22.87 -1.37 4.90
N VAL A 63 -24.20 -1.29 4.97
CA VAL A 63 -24.94 -0.92 6.20
C VAL A 63 -24.63 -1.85 7.39
N ASP A 64 -24.24 -3.09 7.12
CA ASP A 64 -23.88 -4.12 8.11
C ASP A 64 -22.50 -4.76 7.83
N ALA A 65 -21.64 -4.05 7.09
CA ALA A 65 -20.31 -4.57 6.71
C ALA A 65 -19.19 -3.73 7.32
N VAL A 66 -18.06 -4.36 7.58
CA VAL A 66 -16.86 -3.64 7.98
C VAL A 66 -16.44 -2.73 6.83
N VAL A 67 -16.04 -1.50 7.16
CA VAL A 67 -15.54 -0.56 6.16
C VAL A 67 -14.14 -0.99 5.74
N GLU A 68 -13.94 -1.13 4.44
CA GLU A 68 -12.67 -1.54 3.84
C GLU A 68 -12.12 -0.41 2.98
N ALA A 69 -10.80 -0.33 2.91
CA ALA A 69 -10.08 0.51 1.96
C ALA A 69 -9.28 -0.38 1.00
N SER A 70 -9.29 0.00 -0.28
CA SER A 70 -8.41 -0.55 -1.31
C SER A 70 -7.42 0.53 -1.73
N VAL A 71 -6.13 0.18 -1.72
CA VAL A 71 -5.02 1.07 -2.04
C VAL A 71 -4.19 0.46 -3.16
N THR A 72 -3.90 1.26 -4.19
CA THR A 72 -3.01 0.86 -5.30
C THR A 72 -1.77 1.74 -5.28
N ILE A 73 -0.61 1.11 -5.37
CA ILE A 73 0.71 1.72 -5.37
C ILE A 73 1.37 1.41 -6.71
N GLU A 74 1.74 2.45 -7.45
CA GLU A 74 2.64 2.34 -8.60
C GLU A 74 4.08 2.23 -8.08
N ILE A 75 4.78 1.17 -8.45
CA ILE A 75 6.17 0.94 -8.03
C ILE A 75 7.09 1.82 -8.88
N ASP A 76 8.03 2.50 -8.21
CA ASP A 76 9.03 3.37 -8.81
C ASP A 76 10.43 2.86 -8.52
N GLY A 77 10.95 2.05 -9.46
CA GLY A 77 12.27 1.42 -9.39
C GLY A 77 12.20 -0.06 -9.00
N ASP A 78 13.33 -0.60 -8.59
CA ASP A 78 13.46 -2.04 -8.34
C ASP A 78 12.93 -2.43 -6.95
N ILE A 79 12.43 -3.66 -6.85
CA ILE A 79 12.11 -4.30 -5.57
C ILE A 79 13.38 -4.94 -5.00
N THR A 80 13.71 -4.60 -3.77
CA THR A 80 14.78 -5.27 -3.01
C THR A 80 14.19 -6.41 -2.20
N GLU A 81 14.65 -7.63 -2.47
CA GLU A 81 14.25 -8.86 -1.77
C GLU A 81 15.34 -9.29 -0.77
N ALA A 82 14.97 -9.55 0.50
CA ALA A 82 15.89 -9.97 1.56
C ALA A 82 15.26 -10.99 2.51
#